data_AF-A0A1D8GG81-F1
#
_entry.id   AF-A0A1D8GG81-F1
#
_cell.length_a   1.000
_cell.length_b   1.000
_cell.length_c   1.000
_cell.angle_alpha   90.00
_cell.angle_beta   90.00
_cell.angle_gamma   90.00
#
_symmetry.space_group_name_H-M   'P 1'
#
loop_
_entity.id
_entity.type
_entity.pdbx_description
1 polymer ?
#
loop_
_entity_poly.entity_id
_entity_poly.type
_entity_poly.pdbx_seq_one_letter_code
_entity_poly.pdbx_strand_id
1 'polypeptide(L)'
;MRASLCATRRGFSFVAFFFHLQPCQPAQRSPGNRTAQIEVMAGAVKLTNYSYNNKNQLEREIRQEAGKTIENTYQYDANGNLVSQ
;
A
#
# COMPACT_ATOMS: atom_id res chain seq x y z
N MET A 1 11.96 -17.54 -16.23
CA MET A 1 11.42 -16.60 -15.23
C MET A 1 10.04 -17.12 -14.83
N ARG A 2 9.86 -17.57 -13.58
CA ARG A 2 8.63 -18.23 -13.13
C ARG A 2 7.54 -17.19 -12.88
N ALA A 3 6.47 -17.23 -13.67
CA ALA A 3 5.26 -16.45 -13.44
C ALA A 3 4.49 -17.07 -12.27
N SER A 4 4.32 -16.29 -11.20
CA SER A 4 3.42 -16.64 -10.10
C SER A 4 2.02 -16.17 -10.49
N LEU A 5 1.14 -17.09 -10.91
CA LEU A 5 -0.24 -16.78 -11.29
C LEU A 5 -1.08 -16.62 -10.02
N CYS A 6 -1.53 -15.39 -9.73
CA CYS A 6 -2.50 -15.12 -8.68
C CYS A 6 -3.91 -15.11 -9.29
N ALA A 7 -4.67 -16.18 -9.07
CA ALA A 7 -6.03 -16.33 -9.55
C ALA A 7 -7.02 -15.77 -8.52
N THR A 8 -7.65 -14.63 -8.81
CA THR A 8 -8.82 -14.17 -8.07
C THR A 8 -10.02 -14.20 -9.01
N ARG A 9 -10.88 -15.21 -8.82
CA ARG A 9 -12.19 -15.32 -9.48
C ARG A 9 -12.98 -14.04 -9.25
N ARG A 10 -13.32 -13.32 -10.33
CA ARG A 10 -14.49 -12.45 -10.36
C ARG A 10 -15.44 -13.01 -11.41
N GLY A 11 -16.55 -13.56 -10.92
CA GLY A 11 -17.67 -13.91 -11.79
C GLY A 11 -18.36 -12.65 -12.31
N PHE A 12 -18.93 -12.72 -13.50
CA PHE A 12 -20.35 -12.44 -13.77
C PHE A 12 -20.68 -12.69 -15.25
N SER A 13 -21.90 -13.21 -15.45
CA SER A 13 -22.79 -13.24 -16.62
C SER A 13 -22.27 -13.49 -18.05
N PHE A 14 -22.91 -14.51 -18.63
CA PHE A 14 -23.19 -14.74 -20.06
C PHE A 14 -23.38 -13.43 -20.83
N VAL A 15 -22.47 -13.11 -21.75
CA VAL A 15 -22.70 -12.87 -23.19
C VAL A 15 -21.32 -12.65 -23.82
N ALA A 16 -20.98 -13.46 -24.85
CA ALA A 16 -19.83 -13.33 -25.76
C ALA A 16 -18.44 -13.18 -25.11
N PHE A 17 -17.84 -14.32 -24.75
CA PHE A 17 -16.44 -14.47 -24.37
C PHE A 17 -15.49 -14.20 -25.56
N PHE A 18 -15.12 -12.94 -25.76
CA PHE A 18 -13.80 -12.61 -26.30
C PHE A 18 -12.91 -12.31 -25.10
N PHE A 19 -12.09 -13.28 -24.69
CA PHE A 19 -11.07 -13.15 -23.66
C PHE A 19 -10.04 -12.10 -24.13
N HIS A 20 -10.37 -10.82 -23.96
CA HIS A 20 -9.34 -9.78 -23.93
C HIS A 20 -8.58 -9.99 -22.63
N LEU A 21 -7.46 -10.70 -22.74
CA LEU A 21 -6.40 -10.74 -21.73
C LEU A 21 -5.97 -9.30 -21.47
N GLN A 22 -6.65 -8.61 -20.55
CA GLN A 22 -6.15 -7.37 -20.02
C GLN A 22 -4.89 -7.73 -19.23
N PRO A 23 -3.68 -7.30 -19.64
CA PRO A 23 -2.55 -7.39 -18.74
C PRO A 23 -2.94 -6.61 -17.49
N CYS A 24 -2.83 -7.23 -16.31
CA CYS A 24 -2.88 -6.50 -15.04
C CYS A 24 -1.86 -5.37 -15.13
N GLN A 25 -2.32 -4.16 -15.43
CA GLN A 25 -1.43 -3.01 -15.46
C GLN A 25 -0.91 -2.83 -14.04
N PRO A 26 0.42 -2.74 -13.82
CA PRO A 26 0.92 -2.35 -12.51
C PRO A 26 0.28 -1.01 -12.18
N ALA A 27 -0.42 -0.92 -11.05
CA ALA A 27 -1.07 0.32 -10.62
C ALA A 27 -0.07 1.46 -10.75
N GLN A 28 -0.28 2.34 -11.73
CA GLN A 28 0.55 3.50 -11.95
C GLN A 28 0.45 4.35 -10.69
N ARG A 29 1.57 4.52 -9.97
CA ARG A 29 1.61 5.38 -8.80
C ARG A 29 1.29 6.80 -9.26
N SER A 30 0.09 7.27 -8.93
CA SER A 30 -0.22 8.69 -8.89
C SER A 30 0.87 9.39 -8.06
N PRO A 31 1.34 10.60 -8.40
CA PRO A 31 2.43 11.29 -7.70
C PRO A 31 2.07 11.77 -6.28
N GLY A 32 1.06 11.16 -5.65
CA GLY A 32 0.66 11.42 -4.29
C GLY A 32 1.53 10.70 -3.25
N ASN A 33 1.41 11.16 -2.01
CA ASN A 33 2.06 10.53 -0.87
C ASN A 33 1.72 9.04 -0.77
N ARG A 34 2.72 8.24 -0.42
CA ARG A 34 2.59 6.78 -0.32
C ARG A 34 1.72 6.41 0.87
N THR A 35 0.48 5.97 0.66
CA THR A 35 -0.41 5.57 1.77
C THR A 35 -0.14 4.17 2.32
N ALA A 36 0.55 3.32 1.55
CA ALA A 36 0.91 1.97 1.99
C ALA A 36 2.19 1.42 1.34
N GLN A 37 2.84 0.49 2.04
CA GLN A 37 4.04 -0.25 1.65
C GLN A 37 3.89 -1.72 2.05
N ILE A 38 4.11 -2.62 1.10
CA ILE A 38 4.26 -4.04 1.38
C ILE A 38 5.69 -4.42 1.02
N GLU A 39 6.41 -4.95 1.98
CA GLU A 39 7.73 -5.55 1.81
C GLU A 39 7.63 -7.05 2.08
N VAL A 40 8.02 -7.86 1.10
CA VAL A 40 8.08 -9.31 1.24
C VAL A 40 9.55 -9.70 1.35
N MET A 41 9.92 -10.25 2.50
CA MET A 41 11.23 -10.85 2.75
C MET A 41 11.11 -12.38 2.74
N ALA A 42 12.23 -13.10 2.73
CA ALA A 42 12.23 -14.56 2.69
C ALA A 42 11.50 -15.14 3.92
N GLY A 43 10.21 -15.46 3.76
CA GLY A 43 9.35 -16.01 4.80
C GLY A 43 8.58 -14.99 5.66
N ALA A 44 8.68 -13.68 5.40
CA ALA A 44 7.99 -12.65 6.18
C ALA A 44 7.36 -11.58 5.28
N VAL A 45 6.21 -11.06 5.71
CA VAL A 45 5.55 -9.90 5.10
C VAL A 45 5.52 -8.77 6.12
N LYS A 46 5.98 -7.60 5.69
CA LYS A 46 5.91 -6.35 6.42
C LYS A 46 4.95 -5.41 5.69
N LEU A 47 3.93 -4.95 6.38
CA LEU A 47 2.97 -3.98 5.88
C LEU A 47 3.16 -2.67 6.64
N THR A 48 3.41 -1.57 5.94
CA THR A 48 3.43 -0.22 6.52
C THR A 48 2.30 0.61 5.93
N ASN A 49 1.48 1.22 6.77
CA ASN A 49 0.47 2.19 6.37
C ASN A 49 0.88 3.58 6.83
N TYR A 50 0.64 4.57 5.99
CA TYR A 50 0.99 5.96 6.25
C TYR A 50 -0.25 6.85 6.14
N SER A 51 -0.45 7.70 7.13
CA SER A 51 -1.46 8.76 7.11
C SER A 51 -0.77 10.12 7.09
N TYR A 52 -1.33 11.05 6.34
CA TYR A 52 -0.77 12.38 6.14
C TYR A 52 -1.76 13.44 6.58
N ASN A 53 -1.24 14.54 7.15
CA ASN A 53 -2.04 15.72 7.44
C ASN A 53 -2.37 16.50 6.15
N ASN A 54 -3.17 17.56 6.30
CA ASN A 54 -3.58 18.43 5.18
C ASN A 54 -2.42 19.17 4.48
N LYS A 55 -1.25 19.26 5.12
CA LYS A 55 -0.01 19.80 4.56
C LYS A 55 0.87 18.72 3.93
N ASN A 56 0.35 17.51 3.71
CA ASN A 56 1.08 16.36 3.16
C ASN A 56 2.27 15.89 4.02
N GLN A 57 2.27 16.18 5.32
CA GLN A 57 3.28 15.70 6.26
C GLN A 57 2.82 14.38 6.89
N LEU A 58 3.74 13.46 7.14
CA LEU A 58 3.43 12.14 7.70
C LEU A 58 2.95 12.28 9.15
N GLU A 59 1.67 12.07 9.44
CA GLU A 59 1.12 12.18 10.79
C GLU A 59 1.19 10.85 11.54
N ARG A 60 1.08 9.73 10.82
CA ARG A 60 1.03 8.40 11.43
C ARG A 60 1.63 7.32 10.54
N GLU A 61 2.43 6.45 11.14
CA GLU A 61 2.98 5.24 10.52
C GLU A 61 2.57 4.01 11.34
N ILE A 62 1.87 3.06 10.72
CA ILE A 62 1.56 1.76 11.32
C ILE A 62 2.37 0.69 10.59
N ARG A 63 3.30 0.04 11.28
CA ARG A 63 4.04 -1.12 10.78
C ARG A 63 3.48 -2.41 11.37
N GLN A 64 3.14 -3.34 10.50
CA GLN A 64 2.78 -4.70 10.85
C GLN A 64 3.87 -5.65 10.35
N GLU A 65 4.53 -6.34 11.26
CA GLU A 65 5.63 -7.25 10.95
C GLU A 65 5.61 -8.43 11.91
N ALA A 66 5.69 -9.66 11.39
CA ALA A 66 5.72 -10.89 12.18
C ALA A 66 4.57 -10.98 13.23
N GLY A 67 3.37 -10.52 12.86
CA GLY A 67 2.19 -10.51 13.73
C GLY A 67 2.19 -9.43 14.82
N LYS A 68 3.20 -8.56 14.86
CA LYS A 68 3.26 -7.40 15.74
C LYS A 68 2.82 -6.15 15.00
N THR A 69 2.12 -5.26 15.71
CA THR A 69 1.79 -3.92 15.23
C THR A 69 2.61 -2.90 16.01
N ILE A 70 3.34 -2.06 15.29
CA ILE A 70 4.11 -0.93 15.79
C ILE A 70 3.46 0.32 15.22
N GLU A 71 3.21 1.31 16.07
CA GLU A 71 2.57 2.57 15.68
C GLU A 71 3.46 3.73 16.10
N ASN A 72 3.75 4.62 15.15
CA ASN A 72 4.45 5.87 15.37
C ASN A 72 3.53 7.04 14.99
N THR A 73 3.49 8.08 15.82
CA THR A 73 2.70 9.28 15.57
C THR A 73 3.60 10.49 15.56
N TYR A 74 3.55 11.28 14.50
CA TYR A 74 4.40 12.45 14.32
C TYR A 74 3.56 13.72 14.46
N GLN A 75 4.09 14.69 15.19
CA GLN A 75 3.45 15.98 15.39
C GLN A 75 4.34 17.09 14.83
N TYR A 76 3.73 18.07 14.16
CA TYR A 76 4.43 19.19 13.54
C TYR A 76 3.92 20.52 14.08
N ASP A 77 4.82 21.50 14.20
CA ASP A 77 4.43 22.88 14.46
C ASP A 77 3.80 23.56 13.23
N ALA A 78 3.34 24.80 13.39
CA ALA A 78 2.73 25.57 12.31
C ALA A 78 3.69 25.82 11.12
N ASN A 79 4.99 25.88 11.36
CA ASN A 79 6.04 26.09 10.36
C ASN A 79 6.43 24.79 9.65
N GLY A 80 5.96 23.65 10.15
CA GLY A 80 6.21 22.32 9.61
C GLY A 80 7.40 21.59 10.22
N ASN A 81 7.94 22.07 11.34
CA ASN A 81 9.01 21.39 12.07
C ASN A 81 8.44 20.25 12.91
N LEU A 82 9.13 19.10 12.95
CA LEU A 82 8.74 17.98 13.80
C LEU A 82 8.95 18.32 15.27
N VAL A 83 7.91 18.18 16.08
CA VAL A 83 7.95 18.45 17.53
C VAL A 83 7.86 17.17 18.37
N SER A 84 7.32 16.08 17.84
CA SER A 84 7.17 14.81 18.58
C SER A 84 7.08 13.60 17.64
N GLN A 85 7.54 12.43 18.10
CA GLN A 85 7.42 11.11 17.47
C GLN A 85 7.08 10.03 18.51
#